data_AF-A0A4Q4XBZ3-F1
#
_entry.id   AF-A0A4Q4XBZ3-F1
#
_cell.length_a   1.000
_cell.length_b   1.000
_cell.length_c   1.000
_cell.angle_alpha   90.00
_cell.angle_beta   90.00
_cell.angle_gamma   90.00
#
_symmetry.space_group_name_H-M   'P 1'
#
loop_
_entity.id
_entity.type
_entity.pdbx_description
1 polymer ?
#
loop_
_entity_poly.entity_id
_entity_poly.type
_entity_poly.pdbx_seq_one_letter_code
_entity_poly.pdbx_strand_id
1 'polypeptide(L)'
;MLSSLRHFFRFVDLDSTFVAHGFYKKIGAAFALNNKNSAYTDFVGAGGPNAYSWNVIRSEADDLIFRHAGKSGAQIFDGVEVSAIEFAPHEGPSTADDKTQDPGRPVSATWTRKEDGTSGVIKFDYIVDASGRMGIVSTKCLENRHFNQGLKNVASWGYWQGPGRYGVGTPQEGVPYFEALSDGSGWAWSIPLHNGTTSVGVVIDQDMATRKKEMGSPGGKIFYLEY
;
A
#
# COMPACT_ATOMS: atom_id res chain seq x y z
N MET A 1 8.47 -0.22 -3.70
CA MET A 1 7.88 -0.20 -5.06
C MET A 1 8.56 -1.23 -5.98
N LEU A 2 8.01 -1.48 -7.19
CA LEU A 2 8.61 -2.31 -8.24
C LEU A 2 9.18 -1.44 -9.38
N SER A 3 10.09 -1.98 -10.18
CA SER A 3 10.73 -1.26 -11.29
C SER A 3 9.74 -0.76 -12.35
N SER A 4 8.61 -1.47 -12.52
CA SER A 4 7.53 -1.09 -13.43
C SER A 4 6.94 0.31 -13.16
N LEU A 5 6.98 0.78 -11.91
CA LEU A 5 6.45 2.08 -11.51
C LEU A 5 7.05 3.24 -12.32
N ARG A 6 8.35 3.17 -12.62
CA ARG A 6 9.05 4.25 -13.33
C ARG A 6 8.48 4.51 -14.72
N HIS A 7 7.94 3.48 -15.38
CA HIS A 7 7.30 3.67 -16.68
C HIS A 7 6.05 4.54 -16.56
N PHE A 8 5.20 4.28 -15.56
CA PHE A 8 4.02 5.11 -15.30
C PHE A 8 4.40 6.52 -14.89
N PHE A 9 5.42 6.69 -14.05
CA PHE A 9 5.86 8.01 -13.63
C PHE A 9 6.47 8.83 -14.76
N ARG A 10 7.16 8.21 -15.72
CA ARG A 10 7.61 8.91 -16.93
C ARG A 10 6.44 9.29 -17.83
N PHE A 11 5.44 8.42 -17.95
CA PHE A 11 4.25 8.70 -18.75
C PHE A 11 3.47 9.93 -18.25
N VAL A 12 3.48 10.18 -16.93
CA VAL A 12 2.83 11.34 -16.33
C VAL A 12 3.81 12.45 -15.91
N ASP A 13 5.06 12.44 -16.38
CA ASP A 13 6.08 13.45 -16.08
C ASP A 13 6.42 13.65 -14.58
N LEU A 14 6.31 12.60 -13.78
CA LEU A 14 6.59 12.60 -12.33
C LEU A 14 7.95 11.97 -11.94
N ASP A 15 8.58 11.20 -12.84
CA ASP A 15 9.80 10.42 -12.53
C ASP A 15 10.96 11.31 -12.05
N SER A 16 11.16 12.47 -12.68
CA SER A 16 12.21 13.42 -12.30
C SER A 16 12.03 13.99 -10.90
N THR A 17 10.79 14.26 -10.49
CA THR A 17 10.46 14.70 -9.12
C THR A 17 10.85 13.66 -8.09
N PHE A 18 10.58 12.37 -8.35
CA PHE A 18 10.96 11.27 -7.45
C PHE A 18 12.49 11.06 -7.41
N VAL A 19 13.18 11.25 -8.54
CA VAL A 19 14.64 11.24 -8.59
C VAL A 19 15.21 12.37 -7.74
N ALA A 20 14.68 13.59 -7.89
CA ALA A 20 15.13 14.78 -7.17
C ALA A 20 14.84 14.72 -5.66
N HIS A 21 13.70 14.14 -5.25
CA HIS A 21 13.37 13.94 -3.83
C HIS A 21 14.36 13.02 -3.11
N GLY A 22 15.00 12.10 -3.85
CA GLY A 22 16.06 11.26 -3.29
C GLY A 22 15.54 10.12 -2.41
N PHE A 23 14.38 9.54 -2.74
CA PHE A 23 13.94 8.30 -2.09
C PHE A 23 14.99 7.18 -2.20
N TYR A 24 14.92 6.20 -1.30
CA TYR A 24 15.93 5.16 -1.21
C TYR A 24 15.90 4.29 -2.46
N LYS A 25 17.01 4.28 -3.21
CA LYS A 25 17.11 3.57 -4.47
C LYS A 25 17.03 2.05 -4.23
N LYS A 26 15.98 1.43 -4.75
CA LYS A 26 15.74 -0.02 -4.68
C LYS A 26 16.16 -0.67 -6.00
N ILE A 27 17.29 -1.36 -5.99
CA ILE A 27 17.83 -2.07 -7.17
C ILE A 27 17.34 -3.52 -7.30
N GLY A 28 16.72 -4.05 -6.26
CA GLY A 28 16.23 -5.43 -6.22
C GLY A 28 15.49 -5.74 -4.92
N ALA A 29 15.34 -7.02 -4.61
CA ALA A 29 14.81 -7.52 -3.35
C ALA A 29 15.35 -8.92 -3.04
N ALA A 30 15.66 -9.19 -1.78
CA ALA A 30 16.15 -10.47 -1.30
C ALA A 30 15.06 -11.21 -0.51
N PHE A 31 15.01 -12.54 -0.69
CA PHE A 31 13.94 -13.40 -0.20
C PHE A 31 14.51 -14.68 0.42
N ALA A 32 14.26 -14.95 1.69
CA ALA A 32 14.57 -16.20 2.38
C ALA A 32 13.26 -16.89 2.82
N LEU A 33 12.55 -17.50 1.86
CA LEU A 33 11.17 -17.95 2.08
C LEU A 33 11.04 -19.44 2.44
N ASN A 34 12.15 -20.17 2.46
CA ASN A 34 12.21 -21.59 2.82
C ASN A 34 13.64 -21.95 3.22
N ASN A 35 13.87 -23.23 3.56
CA ASN A 35 15.19 -23.74 3.95
C ASN A 35 16.21 -23.83 2.80
N LYS A 36 15.94 -23.23 1.64
CA LYS A 36 16.90 -23.11 0.54
C LYS A 36 17.63 -21.77 0.62
N ASN A 37 18.64 -21.63 -0.24
CA ASN A 37 19.38 -20.39 -0.39
C ASN A 37 18.43 -19.22 -0.69
N SER A 38 18.79 -18.04 -0.16
CA SER A 38 18.06 -16.81 -0.43
C SER A 38 17.99 -16.52 -1.92
N ALA A 39 16.79 -16.19 -2.40
CA ALA A 39 16.55 -15.73 -3.75
C ALA A 39 16.75 -14.22 -3.84
N TYR A 40 17.28 -13.75 -4.97
CA TYR A 40 17.46 -12.33 -5.24
C TYR A 40 16.78 -11.97 -6.55
N THR A 41 15.89 -10.98 -6.50
CA THR A 41 15.34 -10.37 -7.72
C THR A 41 16.19 -9.16 -8.07
N ASP A 42 17.04 -9.31 -9.08
CA ASP A 42 17.91 -8.26 -9.57
C ASP A 42 17.23 -7.42 -10.66
N PHE A 43 16.71 -6.23 -10.31
CA PHE A 43 16.04 -5.41 -11.30
C PHE A 43 17.01 -4.81 -12.31
N VAL A 44 18.19 -4.37 -11.84
CA VAL A 44 19.17 -3.70 -12.70
C VAL A 44 19.94 -4.68 -13.57
N GLY A 45 20.20 -5.90 -13.07
CA GLY A 45 20.76 -6.98 -13.87
C GLY A 45 19.83 -7.40 -15.01
N ALA A 46 18.51 -7.48 -14.75
CA ALA A 46 17.54 -7.89 -15.75
C ALA A 46 17.13 -6.77 -16.74
N GLY A 47 17.02 -5.53 -16.27
CA GLY A 47 16.45 -4.42 -17.05
C GLY A 47 17.41 -3.26 -17.35
N GLY A 48 18.69 -3.41 -16.99
CA GLY A 48 19.71 -2.38 -17.16
C GLY A 48 19.73 -1.32 -16.03
N PRO A 49 20.64 -0.33 -16.11
CA PRO A 49 20.95 0.58 -15.00
C PRO A 49 19.79 1.47 -14.55
N ASN A 50 18.76 1.64 -15.40
CA ASN A 50 17.57 2.43 -15.12
C ASN A 50 16.38 1.62 -14.61
N ALA A 51 16.48 0.28 -14.55
CA ALA A 51 15.41 -0.59 -14.10
C ALA A 51 15.30 -0.69 -12.57
N TYR A 52 15.71 0.33 -11.82
CA TYR A 52 15.50 0.40 -10.37
C TYR A 52 14.13 0.99 -10.01
N SER A 53 13.79 0.96 -8.72
CA SER A 53 12.63 1.63 -8.14
C SER A 53 13.01 2.30 -6.83
N TRP A 54 12.04 2.59 -5.96
CA TRP A 54 12.29 3.20 -4.66
C TRP A 54 11.62 2.46 -3.50
N ASN A 55 12.27 2.50 -2.34
CA ASN A 55 11.59 2.42 -1.06
C ASN A 55 11.25 3.84 -0.62
N VAL A 56 9.99 4.06 -0.27
CA VAL A 56 9.43 5.40 -0.09
C VAL A 56 8.84 5.54 1.30
N ILE A 57 8.93 6.74 1.86
CA ILE A 57 8.04 7.15 2.94
C ILE A 57 6.72 7.52 2.27
N ARG A 58 5.66 6.76 2.57
CA ARG A 58 4.39 6.86 1.84
C ARG A 58 3.73 8.23 1.97
N SER A 59 3.81 8.88 3.13
CA SER A 59 3.25 10.23 3.30
C SER A 59 3.87 11.24 2.34
N GLU A 60 5.18 11.15 2.10
CA GLU A 60 5.88 12.05 1.18
C GLU A 60 5.61 11.67 -0.27
N ALA A 61 5.73 10.39 -0.62
CA ALA A 61 5.50 9.92 -1.98
C ALA A 61 4.06 10.20 -2.44
N ASP A 62 3.08 9.95 -1.58
CA ASP A 62 1.67 10.17 -1.90
C ASP A 62 1.35 11.67 -2.02
N ASP A 63 1.90 12.53 -1.15
CA ASP A 63 1.73 13.99 -1.31
C ASP A 63 2.37 14.48 -2.61
N LEU A 64 3.59 14.04 -2.96
CA LEU A 64 4.21 14.39 -4.24
C LEU A 64 3.33 14.00 -5.43
N ILE A 65 2.76 12.79 -5.43
CA ILE A 65 1.83 12.33 -6.48
C ILE A 65 0.57 13.20 -6.50
N PHE A 66 -0.02 13.47 -5.34
CA PHE A 66 -1.25 14.26 -5.21
C PHE A 66 -1.07 15.71 -5.68
N ARG A 67 0.02 16.38 -5.26
CA ARG A 67 0.35 17.74 -5.69
C ARG A 67 0.68 17.78 -7.18
N HIS A 68 1.33 16.75 -7.71
CA HIS A 68 1.60 16.64 -9.15
C HIS A 68 0.32 16.58 -9.96
N ALA A 69 -0.68 15.80 -9.53
CA ALA A 69 -1.99 15.78 -10.20
C ALA A 69 -2.60 17.19 -10.28
N GLY A 70 -2.52 17.98 -9.21
CA GLY A 70 -2.95 19.37 -9.20
C GLY A 70 -2.19 20.26 -10.18
N LYS A 71 -0.86 20.17 -10.20
CA LYS A 71 0.00 20.89 -11.16
C LYS A 71 -0.31 20.50 -12.62
N SER A 72 -0.72 19.27 -12.85
CA SER A 72 -1.15 18.74 -14.15
C SER A 72 -2.58 19.11 -14.53
N GLY A 73 -3.28 19.90 -13.71
CA GLY A 73 -4.61 20.45 -14.01
C GLY A 73 -5.79 19.77 -13.32
N ALA A 74 -5.57 18.74 -12.50
CA ALA A 74 -6.64 18.16 -11.71
C ALA A 74 -7.10 19.13 -10.60
N GLN A 75 -8.41 19.22 -10.35
CA GLN A 75 -8.90 19.83 -9.12
C GLN A 75 -8.66 18.87 -7.97
N ILE A 76 -7.83 19.28 -7.02
CA ILE A 76 -7.44 18.47 -5.86
C ILE A 76 -8.02 19.07 -4.58
N PHE A 77 -8.61 18.21 -3.76
CA PHE A 77 -9.23 18.60 -2.49
C PHE A 77 -8.70 17.69 -1.38
N ASP A 78 -7.85 18.25 -0.51
CA ASP A 78 -7.36 17.55 0.69
C ASP A 78 -8.27 17.87 1.89
N GLY A 79 -8.33 16.98 2.87
CA GLY A 79 -9.20 17.13 4.03
C GLY A 79 -10.70 17.07 3.70
N VAL A 80 -11.07 16.59 2.50
CA VAL A 80 -12.46 16.42 2.05
C VAL A 80 -12.80 14.93 1.98
N GLU A 81 -13.78 14.52 2.76
CA GLU A 81 -14.25 13.14 2.81
C GLU A 81 -15.53 12.98 1.98
N VAL A 82 -15.57 11.95 1.12
CA VAL A 82 -16.80 11.50 0.46
C VAL A 82 -17.52 10.52 1.37
N SER A 83 -18.74 10.86 1.79
CA SER A 83 -19.51 10.09 2.77
C SER A 83 -20.60 9.23 2.14
N ALA A 84 -21.18 9.68 1.02
CA ALA A 84 -22.23 9.00 0.28
C ALA A 84 -22.10 9.24 -1.23
N ILE A 85 -22.59 8.28 -2.02
CA ILE A 85 -22.63 8.35 -3.48
C ILE A 85 -24.09 8.11 -3.89
N GLU A 86 -24.63 9.01 -4.70
CA GLU A 86 -25.98 8.93 -5.23
C GLU A 86 -25.96 8.30 -6.62
N PHE A 87 -26.98 7.50 -6.90
CA PHE A 87 -27.12 6.78 -8.15
C PHE A 87 -28.47 7.08 -8.81
N ALA A 88 -28.45 7.18 -10.13
CA ALA A 88 -29.65 7.22 -10.94
C ALA A 88 -29.95 5.80 -11.46
N PRO A 89 -31.23 5.38 -11.49
CA PRO A 89 -31.61 4.11 -12.10
C PRO A 89 -31.13 4.01 -13.56
N HIS A 90 -30.85 2.80 -14.02
CA HIS A 90 -30.61 2.52 -15.44
C HIS A 90 -31.62 1.50 -15.97
N GLU A 91 -31.88 1.57 -17.28
CA GLU A 91 -32.85 0.69 -17.95
C GLU A 91 -32.26 -0.68 -18.36
N GLY A 92 -30.96 -0.88 -18.17
CA GLY A 92 -30.29 -2.17 -18.42
C GLY A 92 -30.68 -3.24 -17.39
N PRO A 93 -30.49 -4.53 -17.73
CA PRO A 93 -30.68 -5.61 -16.76
C PRO A 93 -29.75 -5.41 -15.57
N SER A 94 -30.26 -5.69 -14.36
CA SER A 94 -29.45 -5.67 -13.15
C SER A 94 -28.31 -6.69 -13.25
N THR A 95 -27.13 -6.28 -12.82
CA THR A 95 -25.95 -7.14 -12.68
C THR A 95 -25.81 -7.75 -11.30
N ALA A 96 -26.69 -7.38 -10.35
CA ALA A 96 -26.69 -7.89 -9.00
C ALA A 96 -27.24 -9.32 -8.89
N ASP A 97 -26.72 -10.05 -7.91
CA ASP A 97 -27.21 -11.33 -7.41
C ASP A 97 -27.85 -11.17 -6.01
N ASP A 98 -28.19 -12.29 -5.36
CA ASP A 98 -28.82 -12.32 -4.03
C ASP A 98 -28.01 -11.64 -2.90
N LYS A 99 -26.73 -11.31 -3.13
CA LYS A 99 -25.79 -10.80 -2.13
C LYS A 99 -25.17 -9.46 -2.50
N THR A 100 -25.52 -8.90 -3.65
CA THR A 100 -24.92 -7.70 -4.20
C THR A 100 -25.99 -6.70 -4.58
N GLN A 101 -25.57 -5.47 -4.88
CA GLN A 101 -26.45 -4.37 -5.23
C GLN A 101 -26.10 -3.82 -6.60
N ASP A 102 -27.12 -3.43 -7.36
CA ASP A 102 -26.98 -2.67 -8.60
C ASP A 102 -27.74 -1.34 -8.45
N PRO A 103 -27.10 -0.34 -7.82
CA PRO A 103 -27.75 0.95 -7.57
C PRO A 103 -27.94 1.79 -8.84
N GLY A 104 -27.40 1.37 -9.98
CA GLY A 104 -27.48 2.09 -11.24
C GLY A 104 -26.23 2.92 -11.56
N ARG A 105 -26.41 4.06 -12.25
CA ARG A 105 -25.30 4.92 -12.68
C ARG A 105 -25.02 6.01 -11.62
N PRO A 106 -23.78 6.14 -11.11
CA PRO A 106 -23.46 7.13 -10.09
C PRO A 106 -23.54 8.55 -10.70
N VAL A 107 -24.20 9.49 -10.01
CA VAL A 107 -24.48 10.85 -10.49
C VAL A 107 -23.84 11.95 -9.65
N SER A 108 -23.64 11.69 -8.36
CA SER A 108 -23.11 12.68 -7.44
C SER A 108 -22.57 12.04 -6.18
N ALA A 109 -21.80 12.82 -5.41
CA ALA A 109 -21.31 12.44 -4.11
C ALA A 109 -21.53 13.56 -3.10
N THR A 110 -21.88 13.17 -1.87
CA THR A 110 -21.90 14.07 -0.73
C THR A 110 -20.50 14.11 -0.11
N TRP A 111 -19.99 15.31 0.11
CA TRP A 111 -18.69 15.54 0.71
C TRP A 111 -18.79 16.38 1.98
N THR A 112 -17.82 16.18 2.88
CA THR A 112 -17.65 16.98 4.10
C THR A 112 -16.18 17.38 4.27
N ARG A 113 -15.92 18.64 4.59
CA ARG A 113 -14.59 19.16 4.96
C ARG A 113 -14.31 18.87 6.43
N LYS A 114 -13.14 18.31 6.70
CA LYS A 114 -12.70 17.96 8.07
C LYS A 114 -12.38 19.18 8.93
N GLU A 115 -11.93 20.27 8.31
CA GLU A 115 -11.47 21.47 9.02
C GLU A 115 -12.62 22.21 9.73
N ASP A 116 -13.75 22.39 9.04
CA ASP A 116 -14.87 23.23 9.50
C ASP A 116 -16.22 22.50 9.51
N GLY A 117 -16.27 21.25 9.07
CA GLY A 117 -17.49 20.45 8.98
C GLY A 117 -18.42 20.85 7.85
N THR A 118 -18.03 21.80 6.99
CA THR A 118 -18.87 22.21 5.84
C THR A 118 -19.07 21.05 4.89
N SER A 119 -20.27 20.96 4.31
CA SER A 119 -20.64 19.85 3.44
C SER A 119 -21.36 20.32 2.19
N GLY A 120 -21.40 19.46 1.19
CA GLY A 120 -22.05 19.76 -0.07
C GLY A 120 -22.18 18.54 -0.96
N VAL A 121 -22.64 18.77 -2.19
CA VAL A 121 -22.81 17.74 -3.21
C VAL A 121 -22.00 18.14 -4.44
N ILE A 122 -21.28 17.18 -5.00
CA ILE A 122 -20.60 17.31 -6.30
C ILE A 122 -21.25 16.37 -7.31
N LYS A 123 -21.59 16.88 -8.49
CA LYS A 123 -22.15 16.08 -9.60
C LYS A 123 -21.03 15.66 -10.55
N PHE A 124 -21.16 14.47 -11.15
CA PHE A 124 -20.19 13.92 -12.10
C PHE A 124 -20.85 12.86 -12.99
N ASP A 125 -20.19 12.55 -14.11
CA ASP A 125 -20.64 11.52 -15.05
C ASP A 125 -20.06 10.13 -14.73
N TYR A 126 -18.84 10.12 -14.18
CA TYR A 126 -18.08 8.90 -13.87
C TYR A 126 -17.39 9.04 -12.51
N ILE A 127 -17.17 7.89 -11.86
CA ILE A 127 -16.43 7.79 -10.61
C ILE A 127 -15.32 6.76 -10.74
N VAL A 128 -14.16 7.08 -10.18
CA VAL A 128 -13.07 6.14 -9.94
C VAL A 128 -12.90 6.02 -8.43
N ASP A 129 -13.22 4.86 -7.86
CA ASP A 129 -13.02 4.61 -6.44
C ASP A 129 -11.55 4.29 -6.15
N ALA A 130 -10.80 5.30 -5.73
CA ALA A 130 -9.41 5.19 -5.29
C ALA A 130 -9.26 5.23 -3.76
N SER A 131 -10.30 4.89 -2.99
CA SER A 131 -10.32 4.96 -1.52
C SER A 131 -9.51 3.86 -0.79
N GLY A 132 -8.74 3.07 -1.54
CA GLY A 132 -7.86 2.03 -1.01
C GLY A 132 -8.64 0.91 -0.31
N ARG A 133 -8.20 0.52 0.89
CA ARG A 133 -8.82 -0.59 1.65
C ARG A 133 -10.28 -0.31 2.03
N MET A 134 -10.68 0.95 2.15
CA MET A 134 -12.09 1.29 2.41
C MET A 134 -12.96 0.81 1.24
N GLY A 135 -12.60 1.16 0.01
CA GLY A 135 -13.33 0.82 -1.23
C GLY A 135 -14.82 1.07 -1.08
N ILE A 136 -15.17 2.35 -0.95
CA ILE A 136 -16.52 2.87 -0.69
C ILE A 136 -17.54 2.25 -1.64
N VAL A 137 -17.26 2.21 -2.94
CA VAL A 137 -18.19 1.67 -3.95
C VAL A 137 -18.39 0.17 -3.76
N SER A 138 -17.30 -0.59 -3.60
CA SER A 138 -17.36 -2.06 -3.44
C SER A 138 -18.03 -2.53 -2.14
N THR A 139 -18.08 -1.68 -1.12
CA THR A 139 -18.55 -2.06 0.23
C THR A 139 -19.89 -1.45 0.60
N LYS A 140 -20.14 -0.19 0.25
CA LYS A 140 -21.35 0.54 0.64
C LYS A 140 -22.37 0.67 -0.49
N CYS A 141 -21.95 0.51 -1.75
CA CYS A 141 -22.82 0.75 -2.90
C CYS A 141 -23.17 -0.53 -3.66
N LEU A 142 -22.17 -1.36 -3.97
CA LEU A 142 -22.33 -2.60 -4.74
C LEU A 142 -22.36 -3.87 -3.87
N GLU A 143 -21.82 -3.78 -2.66
CA GLU A 143 -21.67 -4.91 -1.71
C GLU A 143 -20.98 -6.16 -2.30
N ASN A 144 -20.15 -5.98 -3.32
CA ASN A 144 -19.54 -7.06 -4.11
C ASN A 144 -18.10 -7.41 -3.70
N ARG A 145 -17.67 -7.02 -2.50
CA ARG A 145 -16.34 -7.36 -1.99
C ARG A 145 -16.30 -8.80 -1.47
N HIS A 146 -15.44 -9.62 -2.07
CA HIS A 146 -15.17 -10.98 -1.61
C HIS A 146 -13.73 -11.11 -1.08
N PHE A 147 -13.59 -11.58 0.16
CA PHE A 147 -12.27 -11.82 0.77
C PHE A 147 -11.72 -13.19 0.37
N ASN A 148 -10.47 -13.21 -0.09
CA ASN A 148 -9.73 -14.45 -0.27
C ASN A 148 -9.35 -15.03 1.10
N GLN A 149 -9.98 -16.17 1.44
CA GLN A 149 -9.79 -16.82 2.75
C GLN A 149 -8.35 -17.32 2.95
N GLY A 150 -7.66 -17.74 1.89
CA GLY A 150 -6.28 -18.23 1.97
C GLY A 150 -5.22 -17.15 2.14
N LEU A 151 -5.61 -15.86 2.05
CA LEU A 151 -4.70 -14.72 2.19
C LEU A 151 -5.11 -13.77 3.32
N LYS A 152 -5.87 -14.28 4.29
CA LYS A 152 -6.32 -13.51 5.47
C LYS A 152 -5.18 -13.32 6.47
N ASN A 153 -4.33 -12.35 6.18
CA ASN A 153 -3.18 -12.04 7.03
C ASN A 153 -3.37 -10.74 7.82
N VAL A 154 -2.68 -10.65 8.95
CA VAL A 154 -2.54 -9.44 9.77
C VAL A 154 -1.06 -9.07 9.83
N ALA A 155 -0.78 -7.77 9.78
CA ALA A 155 0.58 -7.25 9.86
C ALA A 155 0.77 -6.39 11.13
N SER A 156 1.86 -6.62 11.84
CA SER A 156 2.35 -5.78 12.94
C SER A 156 3.70 -5.20 12.54
N TRP A 157 3.88 -3.88 12.63
CA TRP A 157 5.05 -3.21 12.07
C TRP A 157 5.39 -1.91 12.79
N GLY A 158 6.61 -1.41 12.53
CA GLY A 158 7.12 -0.12 13.02
C GLY A 158 8.28 0.41 12.18
N TYR A 159 8.98 1.41 12.73
CA TYR A 159 10.20 1.97 12.14
C TYR A 159 11.33 1.97 13.17
N TRP A 160 12.53 1.60 12.72
CA TRP A 160 13.73 1.55 13.56
C TRP A 160 14.84 2.42 12.97
N GLN A 161 15.64 3.03 13.84
CA GLN A 161 16.88 3.72 13.48
C GLN A 161 18.07 2.81 13.76
N GLY A 162 19.00 2.71 12.81
CA GLY A 162 20.23 1.92 12.97
C GLY A 162 20.11 0.39 13.08
N PRO A 163 19.10 -0.32 12.52
CA PRO A 163 19.02 -1.79 12.66
C PRO A 163 20.01 -2.55 11.76
N GLY A 164 21.02 -1.89 11.20
CA GLY A 164 21.91 -2.45 10.18
C GLY A 164 21.24 -2.50 8.79
N ARG A 165 22.01 -2.99 7.80
CA ARG A 165 21.54 -3.21 6.43
C ARG A 165 21.65 -4.69 6.09
N TYR A 166 20.71 -5.19 5.31
CA TYR A 166 20.85 -6.52 4.73
C TYR A 166 22.07 -6.57 3.80
N GLY A 167 22.80 -7.68 3.79
CA GLY A 167 23.82 -7.99 2.79
C GLY A 167 25.02 -7.03 2.77
N VAL A 168 25.45 -6.51 3.93
CA VAL A 168 26.62 -5.62 4.03
C VAL A 168 27.84 -6.23 3.33
N GLY A 169 28.49 -5.44 2.47
CA GLY A 169 29.66 -5.87 1.69
C GLY A 169 29.33 -6.75 0.48
N THR A 170 28.05 -6.93 0.15
CA THR A 170 27.61 -7.66 -1.06
C THR A 170 26.97 -6.71 -2.08
N PRO A 171 26.83 -7.13 -3.35
CA PRO A 171 26.07 -6.35 -4.34
C PRO A 171 24.59 -6.11 -3.97
N GLN A 172 24.06 -6.86 -3.00
CA GLN A 172 22.69 -6.75 -2.50
C GLN A 172 22.58 -5.85 -1.27
N GLU A 173 23.64 -5.15 -0.88
CA GLU A 173 23.63 -4.32 0.32
C GLU A 173 22.46 -3.33 0.31
N GLY A 174 21.64 -3.38 1.37
CA GLY A 174 20.55 -2.44 1.57
C GLY A 174 19.33 -2.64 0.67
N VAL A 175 19.24 -3.74 -0.09
CA VAL A 175 17.96 -4.09 -0.73
C VAL A 175 16.93 -4.50 0.34
N PRO A 176 15.63 -4.29 0.09
CA PRO A 176 14.58 -4.88 0.91
C PRO A 176 14.77 -6.38 1.09
N TYR A 177 14.63 -6.84 2.32
CA TYR A 177 14.76 -8.24 2.70
C TYR A 177 13.43 -8.77 3.25
N PHE A 178 13.10 -9.99 2.84
CA PHE A 178 11.86 -10.67 3.19
C PHE A 178 12.19 -12.11 3.60
N GLU A 179 11.76 -12.53 4.78
CA GLU A 179 12.07 -13.88 5.28
C GLU A 179 10.85 -14.57 5.87
N ALA A 180 10.75 -15.88 5.65
CA ALA A 180 9.74 -16.70 6.32
C ALA A 180 10.09 -16.85 7.80
N LEU A 181 9.09 -16.83 8.66
CA LEU A 181 9.26 -17.20 10.06
C LEU A 181 9.58 -18.69 10.17
N SER A 182 10.49 -19.05 11.08
CA SER A 182 10.94 -20.43 11.28
C SER A 182 9.81 -21.39 11.70
N ASP A 183 8.77 -20.88 12.35
CA ASP A 183 7.58 -21.63 12.75
C ASP A 183 6.54 -21.80 11.62
N GLY A 184 6.82 -21.25 10.43
CA GLY A 184 5.93 -21.31 9.27
C GLY A 184 4.65 -20.48 9.40
N SER A 185 4.50 -19.68 10.47
CA SER A 185 3.27 -18.92 10.72
C SER A 185 3.10 -17.68 9.84
N GLY A 186 4.16 -17.28 9.13
CA GLY A 186 4.17 -16.06 8.35
C GLY A 186 5.55 -15.66 7.84
N TRP A 187 5.75 -14.37 7.62
CA TRP A 187 7.01 -13.80 7.12
C TRP A 187 7.24 -12.40 7.68
N ALA A 188 8.49 -11.94 7.65
CA ALA A 188 8.90 -10.61 8.05
C ALA A 188 9.47 -9.82 6.87
N TRP A 189 9.39 -8.50 6.94
CA TRP A 189 10.08 -7.59 6.03
C TRP A 189 11.05 -6.67 6.77
N SER A 190 12.09 -6.25 6.05
CA SER A 190 12.99 -5.17 6.42
C SER A 190 13.23 -4.29 5.20
N ILE A 191 12.75 -3.05 5.23
CA ILE A 191 12.74 -2.13 4.09
C ILE A 191 13.44 -0.82 4.52
N PRO A 192 14.68 -0.57 4.08
CA PRO A 192 15.38 0.66 4.40
C PRO A 192 14.79 1.85 3.64
N LEU A 193 14.79 3.01 4.29
CA LEU A 193 14.22 4.26 3.80
C LEU A 193 15.29 5.35 3.72
N HIS A 194 14.97 6.42 2.96
CA HIS A 194 15.94 7.46 2.62
C HIS A 194 16.35 8.34 3.82
N ASN A 195 15.51 8.41 4.85
CA ASN A 195 15.76 9.16 6.07
C ASN A 195 16.59 8.37 7.13
N GLY A 196 17.20 7.25 6.72
CA GLY A 196 18.01 6.41 7.62
C GLY A 196 17.21 5.49 8.55
N THR A 197 15.88 5.51 8.49
CA THR A 197 15.04 4.52 9.18
C THR A 197 14.84 3.26 8.32
N THR A 198 14.45 2.18 8.97
CA THR A 198 14.03 0.94 8.32
C THR A 198 12.63 0.58 8.79
N SER A 199 11.71 0.35 7.85
CA SER A 199 10.43 -0.27 8.16
C SER A 199 10.63 -1.76 8.38
N VAL A 200 10.22 -2.24 9.55
CA VAL A 200 10.23 -3.68 9.87
C VAL A 200 8.84 -4.10 10.26
N GLY A 201 8.41 -5.26 9.79
CA GLY A 201 7.09 -5.78 10.10
C GLY A 201 6.99 -7.27 9.91
N VAL A 202 6.03 -7.85 10.61
CA VAL A 202 5.73 -9.27 10.59
C VAL A 202 4.30 -9.45 10.10
N VAL A 203 4.11 -10.34 9.13
CA VAL A 203 2.83 -10.73 8.55
C VAL A 203 2.56 -12.17 8.93
N ILE A 204 1.42 -12.42 9.57
CA ILE A 204 0.98 -13.76 9.97
C ILE A 204 -0.49 -13.97 9.58
N ASP A 205 -0.88 -15.23 9.46
CA ASP A 205 -2.28 -15.62 9.30
C ASP A 205 -3.14 -15.09 10.48
N GLN A 206 -4.35 -14.61 10.18
CA GLN A 206 -5.24 -13.97 11.14
C GLN A 206 -5.67 -14.90 12.28
N ASP A 207 -5.96 -16.17 11.98
CA ASP A 207 -6.40 -17.14 12.99
C ASP A 207 -5.24 -17.53 13.90
N MET A 208 -4.02 -17.62 13.35
CA MET A 208 -2.81 -17.81 14.14
C MET A 208 -2.48 -16.60 15.01
N ALA A 209 -2.62 -15.38 14.49
CA ALA A 209 -2.43 -14.14 15.24
C ALA A 209 -3.34 -14.06 16.46
N THR A 210 -4.61 -14.42 16.27
CA THR A 210 -5.64 -14.37 17.32
C THR A 210 -5.31 -15.36 18.43
N ARG A 211 -4.99 -16.62 18.08
CA ARG A 211 -4.54 -17.64 19.03
C ARG A 211 -3.29 -17.23 19.80
N LYS A 212 -2.27 -16.68 19.14
CA LYS A 212 -1.03 -16.20 19.79
C LYS A 212 -1.31 -15.07 20.79
N LYS A 213 -2.28 -14.19 20.52
CA LYS A 213 -2.69 -13.13 21.45
C LYS A 213 -3.40 -13.69 22.69
N GLU A 214 -4.26 -14.69 22.51
CA GLU A 214 -5.00 -15.36 23.60
C GLU A 214 -4.08 -16.17 24.52
N MET A 215 -2.98 -16.72 23.99
CA MET A 215 -1.98 -17.48 24.76
C MET A 215 -1.05 -16.61 25.63
N GLY A 216 -1.28 -15.29 25.71
CA GLY A 216 -0.50 -14.38 26.55
C GLY A 216 0.81 -13.96 25.89
N SER A 217 0.73 -13.04 24.93
CA SER A 217 1.93 -12.36 24.42
C SER A 217 2.43 -11.36 25.48
N PRO A 218 3.73 -11.33 25.81
CA PRO A 218 4.30 -10.27 26.63
C PRO A 218 3.92 -8.93 26.02
N GLY A 219 3.40 -7.98 26.82
CA GLY A 219 2.93 -6.69 26.32
C GLY A 219 3.94 -6.06 25.36
N GLY A 220 3.48 -5.44 24.27
CA GLY A 220 4.30 -5.17 23.07
C GLY A 220 5.67 -4.52 23.31
N LYS A 221 5.86 -3.82 24.43
CA LYS A 221 7.16 -3.27 24.85
C LYS A 221 8.21 -4.35 25.21
N ILE A 222 7.82 -5.46 25.82
CA ILE A 222 8.71 -6.61 26.14
C ILE A 222 9.07 -7.35 24.84
N PHE A 223 8.10 -7.54 23.95
CA PHE A 223 8.31 -8.21 22.66
C PHE A 223 9.36 -7.52 21.76
N TYR A 224 9.49 -6.19 21.83
CA TYR A 224 10.41 -5.42 20.99
C TYR A 224 11.75 -5.05 21.64
N LEU A 225 11.94 -5.26 22.96
CA LEU A 225 13.13 -4.80 23.68
C LEU A 225 13.97 -5.91 24.31
N GLU A 226 13.45 -7.13 24.44
CA GLU A 226 14.18 -8.25 25.07
C GLU A 226 14.71 -9.31 24.07
N TYR A 227 14.59 -9.06 22.75
CA TYR A 227 15.22 -9.85 21.69
C TYR A 227 15.88 -8.95 20.64
#